data_AF-A0A9P1DKJ5-F1
#
_entry.id   AF-A0A9P1DKJ5-F1
#
_cell.length_a   1.000
_cell.length_b   1.000
_cell.length_c   1.000
_cell.angle_alpha   90.00
_cell.angle_beta   90.00
_cell.angle_gamma   90.00
#
_symmetry.space_group_name_H-M   'P 1'
#
loop_
_entity.id
_entity.type
_entity.pdbx_description
1 polymer ?
#
loop_
_entity_poly.entity_id
_entity_poly.type
_entity_poly.pdbx_seq_one_letter_code
_entity_poly.pdbx_strand_id
1 'polypeptide(L)'
;MGLLWLWTCAPLYIVQALADTDLGFQRNPGLEVDWMLGEAGRMIRAAEEIKPWRTPGLQDEPARPTVPRRFSADIEYVTFESGFLQTGRGFFAQDANEEAMRVLTVRHTLGMSQLLNNHTSLLLGNESYIINGGDLPICKKLPFFGQQQFVDLFAWAANPAVSRYTGERVVAGRACSLWYLLSTNQTRISLCAAGNTPVELNVTLSRSGTTFNFTYQFDRLKLGSEVPEQLLQKPQICDSFAPACENGRGLDPVPLDAYIFHPGMSVEDYNIEDQNVADLAGYAAFICMDWLFHESPRLGHNYTLISRYSLEISPSFGQYRPCNGYPDTIPPGPSCVPGDPRLVGREAPFSAGEGELRCAAGSPLGFWYQLPKGGRCSTGHRPSKEAWATGCTWSVQKRLKTIQQACLLRNHNFLQYCKADVLEDKGFGRSMKALEAAFASEDSSLGGCADVGEPVAQDSESMVVV
;
A
#
# COMPACT_ATOMS: atom_id res chain seq x y z
N MET A 1 3.13 -1.95 -65.58
CA MET A 1 4.16 -3.02 -65.71
C MET A 1 5.29 -2.64 -64.75
N GLY A 2 5.66 -3.33 -63.69
CA GLY A 2 5.38 -4.65 -63.10
C GLY A 2 6.55 -4.86 -62.10
N LEU A 3 6.28 -5.03 -60.80
CA LEU A 3 6.15 -6.31 -60.07
C LEU A 3 7.49 -7.00 -59.72
N LEU A 4 7.63 -7.26 -58.39
CA LEU A 4 8.40 -8.31 -57.67
C LEU A 4 9.93 -8.27 -57.78
N TRP A 5 10.73 -8.49 -56.72
CA TRP A 5 10.79 -9.60 -55.73
C TRP A 5 11.20 -9.06 -54.33
N LEU A 6 10.67 -9.45 -53.15
CA LEU A 6 10.61 -10.72 -52.37
C LEU A 6 11.91 -11.17 -51.64
N TRP A 7 11.92 -10.91 -50.31
CA TRP A 7 12.29 -11.76 -49.14
C TRP A 7 13.74 -12.25 -48.90
N THR A 8 14.32 -11.87 -47.75
CA THR A 8 14.48 -12.73 -46.53
C THR A 8 15.35 -12.02 -45.46
N CYS A 9 14.80 -11.80 -44.26
CA CYS A 9 15.42 -12.04 -42.94
C CYS A 9 14.49 -11.56 -41.81
N ALA A 10 14.25 -12.44 -40.85
CA ALA A 10 13.32 -12.32 -39.74
C ALA A 10 13.79 -11.34 -38.64
N PRO A 11 12.87 -10.76 -37.83
CA PRO A 11 13.22 -9.93 -36.69
C PRO A 11 13.37 -10.77 -35.41
N LEU A 12 14.57 -10.74 -34.84
CA LEU A 12 14.86 -11.10 -33.45
C LEU A 12 15.25 -9.80 -32.76
N TYR A 13 14.29 -9.05 -32.20
CA TYR A 13 14.51 -8.00 -31.20
C TYR A 13 13.13 -7.47 -30.81
N ILE A 14 12.75 -7.69 -29.54
CA ILE A 14 11.72 -7.07 -28.68
C ILE A 14 11.24 -8.19 -27.73
N VAL A 15 12.06 -8.54 -26.74
CA VAL A 15 11.62 -9.25 -25.51
C VAL A 15 12.37 -8.75 -24.26
N GLN A 16 13.42 -7.93 -24.37
CA GLN A 16 14.27 -7.59 -23.21
C GLN A 16 13.97 -6.25 -22.50
N ALA A 17 12.82 -5.61 -22.74
CA ALA A 17 12.52 -4.29 -22.18
C ALA A 17 11.45 -4.25 -21.07
N LEU A 18 10.90 -5.41 -20.68
CA LEU A 18 9.78 -5.48 -19.71
C LEU A 18 10.13 -6.19 -18.38
N ALA A 19 11.40 -6.54 -18.16
CA ALA A 19 11.84 -7.23 -16.95
C ALA A 19 12.56 -6.34 -15.91
N ASP A 20 13.09 -5.16 -16.31
CA ASP A 20 14.07 -4.43 -15.48
C ASP A 20 13.67 -3.00 -15.07
N THR A 21 12.40 -2.61 -15.22
CA THR A 21 11.93 -1.36 -14.58
C THR A 21 11.39 -1.64 -13.19
N ASP A 22 12.31 -1.99 -12.28
CA ASP A 22 12.09 -1.98 -10.84
C ASP A 22 12.03 -0.52 -10.36
N LEU A 23 10.98 0.19 -10.76
CA LEU A 23 10.64 1.50 -10.20
C LEU A 23 10.36 1.25 -8.72
N GLY A 24 11.16 1.79 -7.79
CA GLY A 24 10.98 1.61 -6.34
C GLY A 24 9.54 1.91 -5.90
N PHE A 25 8.70 0.86 -5.87
CA PHE A 25 7.26 0.97 -5.68
C PHE A 25 6.97 1.00 -4.18
N GLN A 26 6.68 2.16 -3.59
CA GLN A 26 6.27 2.20 -2.19
C GLN A 26 4.87 1.63 -2.01
N ARG A 27 4.77 0.48 -1.36
CA ARG A 27 3.49 -0.15 -1.02
C ARG A 27 3.00 0.37 0.32
N ASN A 28 1.86 1.05 0.27
CA ASN A 28 0.95 1.12 1.39
C ASN A 28 0.00 -0.08 1.23
N PRO A 29 -0.18 -1.00 2.21
CA PRO A 29 -1.10 -2.14 2.06
C PRO A 29 -2.58 -1.71 1.89
N GLY A 30 -2.91 -0.43 2.03
CA GLY A 30 -4.16 0.13 1.49
C GLY A 30 -4.23 0.25 -0.05
N LEU A 31 -3.16 -0.07 -0.79
CA LEU A 31 -3.05 0.04 -2.27
C LEU A 31 -3.20 -1.29 -3.01
N GLU A 32 -3.57 -2.37 -2.30
CA GLU A 32 -3.70 -3.71 -2.88
C GLU A 32 -4.60 -3.74 -4.11
N VAL A 33 -5.76 -3.08 -4.03
CA VAL A 33 -6.72 -3.01 -5.13
C VAL A 33 -6.12 -2.22 -6.29
N ASP A 34 -5.65 -0.99 -6.09
CA ASP A 34 -5.09 -0.16 -7.17
C ASP A 34 -3.89 -0.82 -7.87
N TRP A 35 -3.02 -1.49 -7.11
CA TRP A 35 -1.93 -2.26 -7.67
C TRP A 35 -2.42 -3.48 -8.45
N MET A 36 -3.35 -4.25 -7.90
CA MET A 36 -4.00 -5.37 -8.58
C MET A 36 -4.63 -4.93 -9.91
N LEU A 37 -5.34 -3.80 -9.91
CA LEU A 37 -5.94 -3.21 -11.13
C LEU A 37 -4.87 -2.83 -12.15
N GLY A 38 -3.80 -2.16 -11.68
CA GLY A 38 -2.70 -1.75 -12.55
C GLY A 38 -2.01 -2.96 -13.19
N GLU A 39 -1.76 -4.02 -12.42
CA GLU A 39 -1.12 -5.23 -12.93
C GLU A 39 -2.05 -6.04 -13.84
N ALA A 40 -3.30 -6.28 -13.41
CA ALA A 40 -4.32 -6.90 -14.25
C ALA A 40 -4.47 -6.13 -15.58
N GLY A 41 -4.42 -4.79 -15.52
CA GLY A 41 -4.49 -3.94 -16.69
C GLY A 41 -3.32 -4.05 -17.64
N ARG A 42 -2.09 -4.06 -17.13
CA ARG A 42 -0.89 -4.33 -17.94
C ARG A 42 -0.99 -5.69 -18.62
N MET A 43 -1.50 -6.69 -17.91
CA MET A 43 -1.59 -8.05 -18.41
C MET A 43 -2.68 -8.23 -19.45
N ILE A 44 -3.86 -7.64 -19.26
CA ILE A 44 -4.94 -7.71 -20.23
C ILE A 44 -4.46 -7.11 -21.56
N ARG A 45 -3.78 -5.96 -21.52
CA ARG A 45 -3.14 -5.36 -22.70
C ARG A 45 -2.05 -6.25 -23.29
N ALA A 46 -1.14 -6.78 -22.46
CA ALA A 46 -0.08 -7.67 -22.95
C ALA A 46 -0.63 -8.96 -23.56
N ALA A 47 -1.71 -9.50 -23.00
CA ALA A 47 -2.36 -10.70 -23.50
C ALA A 47 -3.07 -10.44 -24.85
N GLU A 48 -3.63 -9.25 -25.05
CA GLU A 48 -4.19 -8.81 -26.34
C GLU A 48 -3.12 -8.72 -27.45
N GLU A 49 -1.85 -8.51 -27.10
CA GLU A 49 -0.72 -8.49 -28.03
C GLU A 49 -0.19 -9.90 -28.37
N ILE A 50 -0.48 -10.91 -27.55
CA ILE A 50 -0.01 -12.28 -27.77
C ILE A 50 -0.82 -12.95 -28.89
N LYS A 51 -0.13 -13.50 -29.90
CA LYS A 51 -0.78 -14.30 -30.95
C LYS A 51 -1.59 -15.44 -30.32
N PRO A 52 -2.85 -15.66 -30.75
CA PRO A 52 -3.74 -16.61 -30.11
C PRO A 52 -3.14 -18.01 -30.10
N TRP A 53 -2.91 -18.54 -28.89
CA TRP A 53 -2.58 -19.94 -28.71
C TRP A 53 -3.83 -20.75 -29.06
N ARG A 54 -3.78 -21.54 -30.13
CA ARG A 54 -4.84 -22.52 -30.44
C ARG A 54 -4.75 -23.67 -29.44
N THR A 55 -5.36 -23.51 -28.27
CA THR A 55 -5.75 -24.66 -27.47
C THR A 55 -6.86 -25.41 -28.20
N PRO A 56 -6.78 -26.75 -28.34
CA PRO A 56 -7.92 -27.54 -28.79
C PRO A 56 -9.11 -27.21 -27.89
N GLY A 57 -10.20 -26.70 -28.49
CA GLY A 57 -11.42 -26.43 -27.75
C GLY A 57 -11.91 -27.72 -27.09
N LEU A 58 -12.30 -27.64 -25.82
CA LEU A 58 -13.07 -28.71 -25.21
C LEU A 58 -14.39 -28.81 -26.00
N GLN A 59 -14.82 -30.03 -26.35
CA GLN A 59 -16.02 -30.24 -27.17
C GLN A 59 -17.29 -29.63 -26.56
N ASP A 60 -17.28 -29.35 -25.25
CA ASP A 60 -18.40 -28.82 -24.48
C ASP A 60 -18.09 -27.45 -23.83
N GLU A 61 -17.23 -26.62 -24.45
CA GLU A 61 -16.94 -25.29 -23.92
C GLU A 61 -18.19 -24.38 -23.98
N PRO A 62 -18.68 -23.84 -22.84
CA PRO A 62 -19.83 -22.96 -22.83
C PRO A 62 -19.52 -21.61 -23.49
N ALA A 63 -20.56 -20.81 -23.75
CA ALA A 63 -20.35 -19.45 -24.25
C ALA A 63 -19.51 -18.63 -23.26
N ARG A 64 -18.50 -17.91 -23.77
CA ARG A 64 -17.65 -17.04 -22.95
C ARG A 64 -18.48 -15.95 -22.27
N PRO A 65 -18.25 -15.67 -20.99
CA PRO A 65 -19.02 -14.70 -20.24
C PRO A 65 -18.75 -13.30 -20.77
N THR A 66 -19.83 -12.57 -21.07
CA THR A 66 -19.78 -11.12 -21.33
C THR A 66 -20.32 -10.40 -20.11
N VAL A 67 -19.46 -10.20 -19.11
CA VAL A 67 -19.87 -9.54 -17.86
C VAL A 67 -20.41 -8.13 -18.18
N PRO A 68 -21.56 -7.73 -17.62
CA PRO A 68 -22.10 -6.39 -17.82
C PRO A 68 -21.08 -5.31 -17.48
N ARG A 69 -20.87 -4.36 -18.38
CA ARG A 69 -19.90 -3.26 -18.19
C ARG A 69 -20.25 -2.32 -17.04
N ARG A 70 -21.54 -2.25 -16.68
CA ARG A 70 -22.05 -1.48 -15.54
C ARG A 70 -22.83 -2.40 -14.61
N PHE A 71 -22.28 -2.66 -13.44
CA PHE A 71 -22.94 -3.44 -12.40
C PHE A 71 -22.45 -3.07 -11.00
N SER A 72 -23.21 -3.50 -10.00
CA SER A 72 -22.77 -3.50 -8.61
C SER A 72 -23.22 -4.77 -7.90
N ALA A 73 -22.55 -5.10 -6.81
CA ALA A 73 -22.79 -6.31 -6.03
C ALA A 73 -22.37 -6.11 -4.57
N ASP A 74 -23.07 -6.78 -3.66
CA ASP A 74 -22.50 -7.09 -2.35
C ASP A 74 -21.35 -8.08 -2.57
N ILE A 75 -20.26 -7.95 -1.83
CA ILE A 75 -19.14 -8.89 -1.90
C ILE A 75 -18.84 -9.52 -0.55
N GLU A 76 -18.60 -10.83 -0.54
CA GLU A 76 -17.78 -11.48 0.47
C GLU A 76 -16.38 -11.61 -0.11
N TYR A 77 -15.37 -11.16 0.60
CA TYR A 77 -14.01 -11.25 0.12
C TYR A 77 -13.15 -12.05 1.09
N VAL A 78 -12.19 -12.77 0.50
CA VAL A 78 -11.18 -13.54 1.21
C VAL A 78 -9.85 -13.11 0.66
N THR A 79 -8.97 -12.60 1.50
CA THR A 79 -7.57 -12.36 1.14
C THR A 79 -6.67 -13.33 1.88
N PHE A 80 -5.62 -13.77 1.22
CA PHE A 80 -4.53 -14.50 1.83
C PHE A 80 -3.24 -13.76 1.50
N GLU A 81 -2.70 -13.08 2.51
CA GLU A 81 -1.50 -12.27 2.38
C GLU A 81 -0.40 -12.87 3.27
N SER A 82 0.64 -13.40 2.63
CA SER A 82 1.84 -13.92 3.31
C SER A 82 1.57 -14.91 4.45
N GLY A 83 0.55 -15.76 4.30
CA GLY A 83 0.19 -16.75 5.32
C GLY A 83 -1.02 -16.36 6.16
N PHE A 84 -1.49 -15.11 6.09
CA PHE A 84 -2.58 -14.61 6.91
C PHE A 84 -3.86 -14.51 6.11
N LEU A 85 -4.87 -15.26 6.57
CA LEU A 85 -6.21 -15.22 6.04
C LEU A 85 -6.96 -14.02 6.63
N GLN A 86 -7.49 -13.16 5.76
CA GLN A 86 -8.51 -12.19 6.14
C GLN A 86 -9.79 -12.49 5.38
N THR A 87 -10.90 -12.31 6.06
CA THR A 87 -12.23 -12.41 5.47
C THR A 87 -13.00 -11.16 5.82
N GLY A 88 -13.87 -10.72 4.92
CA GLY A 88 -14.78 -9.64 5.24
C GLY A 88 -15.89 -9.51 4.23
N ARG A 89 -16.63 -8.42 4.41
CA ARG A 89 -17.75 -8.06 3.55
C ARG A 89 -17.52 -6.69 2.97
N GLY A 90 -18.23 -6.41 1.90
CA GLY A 90 -18.03 -5.18 1.19
C GLY A 90 -19.02 -4.98 0.07
N PHE A 91 -18.63 -4.08 -0.81
CA PHE A 91 -19.41 -3.70 -1.97
C PHE A 91 -18.47 -3.48 -3.16
N PHE A 92 -18.90 -3.94 -4.33
CA PHE A 92 -18.21 -3.71 -5.60
C PHE A 92 -19.15 -2.98 -6.55
N ALA A 93 -18.65 -1.96 -7.25
CA ALA A 93 -19.32 -1.35 -8.38
C ALA A 93 -18.32 -1.01 -9.48
N GLN A 94 -18.77 -1.10 -10.73
CA GLN A 94 -18.00 -0.72 -11.90
C GLN A 94 -18.92 -0.12 -12.95
N ASP A 95 -18.41 0.87 -13.69
CA ASP A 95 -18.91 1.30 -14.99
C ASP A 95 -17.72 1.46 -15.93
N ALA A 96 -17.48 0.44 -16.77
CA ALA A 96 -16.38 0.44 -17.73
C ALA A 96 -16.61 1.37 -18.93
N ASN A 97 -17.79 1.98 -19.09
CA ASN A 97 -17.98 3.03 -20.10
C ASN A 97 -17.54 4.39 -19.56
N GLU A 98 -17.75 4.63 -18.27
CA GLU A 98 -17.33 5.84 -17.55
C GLU A 98 -15.94 5.71 -16.89
N GLU A 99 -15.25 4.59 -17.13
CA GLU A 99 -13.95 4.27 -16.54
C GLU A 99 -13.93 4.39 -15.01
N ALA A 100 -15.03 3.98 -14.37
CA ALA A 100 -15.22 4.12 -12.93
C ALA A 100 -15.29 2.75 -12.24
N MET A 101 -14.67 2.64 -11.07
CA MET A 101 -14.79 1.45 -10.22
C MET A 101 -14.69 1.82 -8.75
N ARG A 102 -15.47 1.15 -7.91
CA ARG A 102 -15.42 1.27 -6.46
C ARG A 102 -15.39 -0.10 -5.81
N VAL A 103 -14.46 -0.28 -4.89
CA VAL A 103 -14.39 -1.44 -4.01
C VAL A 103 -14.40 -0.94 -2.58
N LEU A 104 -15.45 -1.23 -1.83
CA LEU A 104 -15.52 -1.00 -0.39
C LEU A 104 -15.35 -2.34 0.31
N THR A 105 -14.50 -2.38 1.31
CA THR A 105 -14.27 -3.55 2.16
C THR A 105 -14.29 -3.14 3.62
N VAL A 106 -14.87 -3.99 4.45
CA VAL A 106 -14.77 -3.93 5.90
C VAL A 106 -13.96 -5.16 6.33
N ARG A 107 -12.78 -4.93 6.90
CA ARG A 107 -11.86 -5.99 7.37
C ARG A 107 -11.53 -5.83 8.82
N HIS A 108 -11.07 -6.92 9.42
CA HIS A 108 -10.22 -6.84 10.60
C HIS A 108 -8.80 -6.40 10.22
N THR A 109 -8.20 -5.58 11.08
CA THR A 109 -6.78 -5.24 10.96
C THR A 109 -5.94 -6.48 11.29
N LEU A 110 -4.88 -6.75 10.51
CA LEU A 110 -4.08 -7.95 10.73
C LEU A 110 -3.46 -7.94 12.14
N GLY A 111 -3.68 -9.03 12.89
CA GLY A 111 -3.20 -9.19 14.28
C GLY A 111 -4.04 -8.47 15.34
N MET A 112 -5.21 -7.93 14.95
CA MET A 112 -6.18 -7.31 15.85
C MET A 112 -7.61 -7.36 15.29
N SER A 113 -8.32 -8.45 15.54
CA SER A 113 -9.72 -8.61 15.13
C SER A 113 -10.65 -7.61 15.79
N GLN A 114 -10.29 -7.02 16.93
CA GLN A 114 -11.08 -5.96 17.55
C GLN A 114 -11.08 -4.65 16.74
N LEU A 115 -10.15 -4.46 15.80
CA LEU A 115 -10.10 -3.26 14.97
C LEU A 115 -10.61 -3.51 13.57
N LEU A 116 -11.82 -3.01 13.31
CA LEU A 116 -12.36 -2.94 11.97
C LEU A 116 -11.71 -1.80 11.20
N ASN A 117 -11.44 -2.04 9.93
CA ASN A 117 -10.98 -1.07 8.95
C ASN A 117 -12.02 -1.02 7.82
N ASN A 118 -12.64 0.14 7.66
CA ASN A 118 -13.51 0.42 6.53
C ASN A 118 -12.68 1.13 5.46
N HIS A 119 -12.36 0.39 4.41
CA HIS A 119 -11.49 0.80 3.33
C HIS A 119 -12.25 0.81 2.01
N THR A 120 -12.25 1.95 1.33
CA THR A 120 -12.79 2.08 -0.02
C THR A 120 -11.69 2.51 -0.98
N SER A 121 -11.50 1.75 -2.06
CA SER A 121 -10.75 2.17 -3.23
C SER A 121 -11.74 2.67 -4.30
N LEU A 122 -11.51 3.86 -4.83
CA LEU A 122 -12.33 4.49 -5.87
C LEU A 122 -11.43 4.92 -7.02
N LEU A 123 -11.68 4.38 -8.19
CA LEU A 123 -11.00 4.68 -9.45
C LEU A 123 -11.96 5.41 -10.38
N LEU A 124 -11.53 6.55 -10.94
CA LEU A 124 -12.28 7.41 -11.86
C LEU A 124 -11.37 7.84 -13.00
N GLY A 125 -11.43 7.15 -14.14
CA GLY A 125 -10.51 7.33 -15.25
C GLY A 125 -9.06 7.13 -14.81
N ASN A 126 -8.29 8.23 -14.79
CA ASN A 126 -6.90 8.29 -14.33
C ASN A 126 -6.77 8.94 -12.94
N GLU A 127 -7.82 8.90 -12.11
CA GLU A 127 -7.81 9.36 -10.72
C GLU A 127 -8.12 8.19 -9.76
N SER A 128 -7.30 7.97 -8.73
CA SER A 128 -7.52 6.94 -7.71
C SER A 128 -7.55 7.58 -6.33
N TYR A 129 -8.46 7.08 -5.52
CA TYR A 129 -8.79 7.60 -4.20
C TYR A 129 -8.92 6.45 -3.21
N ILE A 130 -8.28 6.59 -2.06
CA ILE A 130 -8.56 5.78 -0.88
C ILE A 130 -9.46 6.58 0.05
N ILE A 131 -10.57 6.00 0.48
CA ILE A 131 -11.44 6.56 1.50
C ILE A 131 -11.45 5.60 2.68
N ASN A 132 -10.98 6.07 3.83
CA ASN A 132 -10.93 5.28 5.07
C ASN A 132 -11.74 5.97 6.16
N GLY A 133 -12.27 5.20 7.12
CA GLY A 133 -12.70 5.78 8.40
C GLY A 133 -14.19 5.87 8.67
N GLY A 134 -15.00 4.88 8.29
CA GLY A 134 -16.38 4.71 8.81
C GLY A 134 -17.22 6.00 8.77
N ASP A 135 -17.70 6.44 9.93
CA ASP A 135 -18.57 7.62 10.09
C ASP A 135 -17.86 8.97 9.83
N LEU A 136 -16.53 9.01 9.93
CA LEU A 136 -15.72 10.21 9.69
C LEU A 136 -14.66 9.90 8.62
N PRO A 137 -15.10 9.73 7.36
CA PRO A 137 -14.21 9.26 6.31
C PRO A 137 -13.21 10.34 5.90
N ILE A 138 -11.96 9.92 5.70
CA ILE A 138 -10.89 10.71 5.10
C ILE A 138 -10.69 10.21 3.69
N CYS A 139 -10.71 11.12 2.71
CA CYS A 139 -10.35 10.78 1.34
C CYS A 139 -8.92 11.18 1.00
N LYS A 140 -8.21 10.27 0.35
CA LYS A 140 -6.83 10.41 -0.07
C LYS A 140 -6.71 10.13 -1.56
N LYS A 141 -6.51 11.18 -2.37
CA LYS A 141 -6.05 11.00 -3.75
C LYS A 141 -4.68 10.33 -3.76
N LEU A 142 -4.54 9.26 -4.51
CA LEU A 142 -3.29 8.54 -4.70
C LEU A 142 -2.59 9.09 -5.93
N PRO A 143 -1.27 9.32 -5.87
CA PRO A 143 -0.50 9.52 -7.09
C PRO A 143 -0.56 8.21 -7.89
N PHE A 144 -0.95 8.28 -9.15
CA PHE A 144 -0.69 7.15 -10.04
C PHE A 144 0.81 7.03 -10.23
N PHE A 145 1.34 5.87 -9.87
CA PHE A 145 2.72 5.56 -10.15
C PHE A 145 2.78 4.90 -11.55
N GLY A 146 3.18 5.69 -12.55
CA GLY A 146 3.32 5.24 -13.95
C GLY A 146 2.04 5.35 -14.79
N GLN A 147 1.96 4.54 -15.85
CA GLN A 147 0.81 4.47 -16.79
C GLN A 147 -0.34 3.60 -16.27
N GLN A 148 -0.67 3.75 -14.99
CA GLN A 148 -1.87 3.11 -14.46
C GLN A 148 -3.09 3.87 -15.01
N GLN A 149 -3.93 3.13 -15.75
CA GLN A 149 -5.17 3.61 -16.37
C GLN A 149 -6.28 2.65 -15.93
N PHE A 150 -7.51 3.12 -15.97
CA PHE A 150 -8.67 2.26 -15.78
C PHE A 150 -8.60 1.03 -16.71
N VAL A 151 -8.94 -0.13 -16.17
CA VAL A 151 -9.11 -1.37 -16.93
C VAL A 151 -10.37 -2.07 -16.46
N ASP A 152 -11.17 -2.50 -17.43
CA ASP A 152 -12.28 -3.41 -17.19
C ASP A 152 -11.75 -4.80 -16.77
N LEU A 153 -11.87 -5.11 -15.48
CA LEU A 153 -11.38 -6.34 -14.87
C LEU A 153 -11.99 -7.62 -15.45
N PHE A 154 -13.09 -7.52 -16.20
CA PHE A 154 -13.83 -8.66 -16.70
C PHE A 154 -13.76 -8.82 -18.23
N ALA A 155 -13.29 -7.80 -18.95
CA ALA A 155 -13.28 -7.79 -20.41
C ALA A 155 -12.49 -8.97 -21.02
N TRP A 156 -11.43 -9.42 -20.34
CA TRP A 156 -10.61 -10.54 -20.80
C TRP A 156 -11.38 -11.85 -20.92
N ALA A 157 -12.43 -12.05 -20.12
CA ALA A 157 -13.13 -13.33 -20.06
C ALA A 157 -13.94 -13.60 -21.34
N ALA A 158 -14.35 -12.55 -22.05
CA ALA A 158 -15.00 -12.64 -23.35
C ALA A 158 -14.02 -12.88 -24.50
N ASN A 159 -12.71 -12.63 -24.31
CA ASN A 159 -11.71 -12.67 -25.36
C ASN A 159 -11.10 -14.09 -25.49
N PRO A 160 -11.34 -14.82 -26.60
CA PRO A 160 -10.87 -16.19 -26.78
C PRO A 160 -9.35 -16.32 -26.93
N ALA A 161 -8.63 -15.24 -27.24
CA ALA A 161 -7.17 -15.27 -27.35
C ALA A 161 -6.48 -15.37 -25.97
N VAL A 162 -7.15 -14.91 -24.92
CA VAL A 162 -6.57 -14.72 -23.60
C VAL A 162 -7.33 -15.43 -22.49
N SER A 163 -8.50 -16.02 -22.76
CA SER A 163 -9.28 -16.74 -21.76
C SER A 163 -9.38 -18.23 -22.07
N ARG A 164 -9.39 -19.06 -21.03
CA ARG A 164 -9.51 -20.52 -21.15
C ARG A 164 -10.55 -21.06 -20.17
N TYR A 165 -11.53 -21.80 -20.70
CA TYR A 165 -12.44 -22.59 -19.89
C TYR A 165 -11.71 -23.76 -19.23
N THR A 166 -12.04 -24.05 -17.97
CA THR A 166 -11.38 -25.11 -17.18
C THR A 166 -12.34 -26.09 -16.53
N GLY A 167 -13.65 -25.89 -16.68
CA GLY A 167 -14.68 -26.77 -16.13
C GLY A 167 -15.77 -26.01 -15.37
N GLU A 168 -16.73 -26.77 -14.88
CA GLU A 168 -17.80 -26.28 -14.01
C GLU A 168 -17.38 -26.28 -12.54
N ARG A 169 -17.91 -25.34 -11.77
CA ARG A 169 -17.69 -25.23 -10.32
C ARG A 169 -18.97 -24.77 -9.63
N VAL A 170 -19.09 -25.04 -8.34
CA VAL A 170 -20.15 -24.48 -7.49
C VAL A 170 -19.51 -23.55 -6.46
N VAL A 171 -19.94 -22.28 -6.43
CA VAL A 171 -19.49 -21.29 -5.46
C VAL A 171 -20.70 -20.71 -4.73
N ALA A 172 -20.70 -20.79 -3.39
CA ALA A 172 -21.81 -20.36 -2.55
C ALA A 172 -23.18 -20.90 -3.02
N GLY A 173 -23.22 -22.19 -3.42
CA GLY A 173 -24.43 -22.85 -3.90
C GLY A 173 -24.85 -22.52 -5.34
N ARG A 174 -24.09 -21.68 -6.07
CA ARG A 174 -24.38 -21.32 -7.47
C ARG A 174 -23.43 -22.05 -8.42
N ALA A 175 -23.99 -22.78 -9.39
CA ALA A 175 -23.22 -23.39 -10.46
C ALA A 175 -22.71 -22.31 -11.43
N CYS A 176 -21.44 -22.42 -11.83
CA CYS A 176 -20.79 -21.50 -12.75
C CYS A 176 -19.66 -22.17 -13.54
N SER A 177 -19.40 -21.63 -14.73
CA SER A 177 -18.30 -22.01 -15.59
C SER A 177 -17.04 -21.25 -15.18
N LEU A 178 -15.93 -21.96 -15.00
CA LEU A 178 -14.65 -21.39 -14.55
C LEU A 178 -13.72 -21.07 -15.71
N TRP A 179 -13.35 -19.80 -15.79
CA TRP A 179 -12.47 -19.23 -16.80
C TRP A 179 -11.17 -18.75 -16.17
N TYR A 180 -10.04 -18.99 -16.83
CA TYR A 180 -8.74 -18.44 -16.44
C TYR A 180 -8.23 -17.48 -17.50
N LEU A 181 -7.61 -16.39 -17.05
CA LEU A 181 -6.76 -15.57 -17.89
C LEU A 181 -5.48 -16.35 -18.20
N LEU A 182 -5.14 -16.44 -19.48
CA LEU A 182 -3.88 -16.96 -19.98
C LEU A 182 -2.82 -15.87 -19.79
N SER A 183 -2.11 -15.95 -18.68
CA SER A 183 -1.13 -14.96 -18.26
C SER A 183 0.25 -15.55 -17.98
N THR A 184 1.21 -14.66 -17.68
CA THR A 184 2.53 -15.04 -17.18
C THR A 184 2.43 -15.81 -15.85
N ASN A 185 3.48 -16.56 -15.49
CA ASN A 185 3.52 -17.38 -14.28
C ASN A 185 3.38 -16.61 -12.96
N GLN A 186 3.53 -15.29 -12.98
CA GLN A 186 3.51 -14.44 -11.79
C GLN A 186 2.10 -14.08 -11.35
N THR A 187 1.13 -14.01 -12.26
CA THR A 187 -0.23 -13.61 -11.93
C THR A 187 -1.22 -14.59 -12.50
N ARG A 188 -2.19 -15.03 -11.70
CA ARG A 188 -3.29 -15.89 -12.14
C ARG A 188 -4.60 -15.21 -11.80
N ILE A 189 -5.41 -14.98 -12.83
CA ILE A 189 -6.76 -14.43 -12.67
C ILE A 189 -7.74 -15.51 -13.13
N SER A 190 -8.78 -15.76 -12.34
CA SER A 190 -9.87 -16.64 -12.73
C SER A 190 -11.22 -16.03 -12.39
N LEU A 191 -12.20 -16.27 -13.26
CA LEU A 191 -13.58 -15.84 -13.11
C LEU A 191 -14.51 -17.06 -13.17
N CYS A 192 -15.29 -17.29 -12.12
CA CYS A 192 -16.45 -18.17 -12.20
C CYS A 192 -17.67 -17.34 -12.57
N ALA A 193 -18.34 -17.68 -13.67
CA ALA A 193 -19.49 -16.95 -14.18
C ALA A 193 -20.67 -17.89 -14.47
N ALA A 194 -21.88 -17.47 -14.08
CA ALA A 194 -23.13 -18.13 -14.43
C ALA A 194 -23.72 -17.40 -15.66
N GLY A 195 -23.40 -17.89 -16.86
CA GLY A 195 -23.64 -17.13 -18.10
C GLY A 195 -22.83 -15.84 -18.09
N ASN A 196 -23.50 -14.69 -18.13
CA ASN A 196 -22.86 -13.36 -18.07
C ASN A 196 -22.73 -12.80 -16.64
N THR A 197 -23.24 -13.49 -15.63
CA THR A 197 -23.24 -13.02 -14.25
C THR A 197 -21.97 -13.46 -13.53
N PRO A 198 -21.11 -12.55 -13.04
CA PRO A 198 -19.94 -12.93 -12.24
C PRO A 198 -20.39 -13.51 -10.90
N VAL A 199 -19.81 -14.64 -10.52
CA VAL A 199 -20.08 -15.35 -9.25
C VAL A 199 -18.90 -15.23 -8.31
N GLU A 200 -17.68 -15.46 -8.82
CA GLU A 200 -16.44 -15.34 -8.07
C GLU A 200 -15.31 -14.84 -8.97
N LEU A 201 -14.54 -13.85 -8.51
CA LEU A 201 -13.28 -13.43 -9.11
C LEU A 201 -12.14 -13.81 -8.15
N ASN A 202 -11.17 -14.58 -8.62
CA ASN A 202 -9.94 -14.86 -7.90
C ASN A 202 -8.75 -14.23 -8.63
N VAL A 203 -7.93 -13.50 -7.89
CA VAL A 203 -6.69 -12.90 -8.35
C VAL A 203 -5.56 -13.35 -7.45
N THR A 204 -4.63 -14.12 -8.00
CA THR A 204 -3.42 -14.57 -7.32
C THR A 204 -2.22 -13.86 -7.93
N LEU A 205 -1.46 -13.13 -7.12
CA LEU A 205 -0.28 -12.38 -7.51
C LEU A 205 0.93 -12.97 -6.79
N SER A 206 1.92 -13.45 -7.53
CA SER A 206 3.13 -14.09 -7.02
C SER A 206 4.36 -13.35 -7.53
N ARG A 207 5.05 -12.66 -6.62
CA ARG A 207 6.28 -11.92 -6.93
C ARG A 207 7.29 -12.11 -5.82
N SER A 208 8.53 -12.41 -6.20
CA SER A 208 9.66 -12.51 -5.27
C SER A 208 9.37 -13.36 -4.03
N GLY A 209 8.74 -14.53 -4.22
CA GLY A 209 8.47 -15.50 -3.16
C GLY A 209 7.23 -15.24 -2.29
N THR A 210 6.55 -14.08 -2.40
CA THR A 210 5.23 -13.90 -1.76
C THR A 210 4.13 -14.10 -2.77
N THR A 211 3.08 -14.77 -2.31
CA THR A 211 1.81 -14.91 -3.00
C THR A 211 0.74 -14.14 -2.23
N PHE A 212 0.06 -13.25 -2.94
CA PHE A 212 -1.16 -12.57 -2.53
C PHE A 212 -2.31 -13.25 -3.25
N ASN A 213 -3.37 -13.61 -2.54
CA ASN A 213 -4.57 -14.16 -3.15
C ASN A 213 -5.77 -13.32 -2.70
N PHE A 214 -6.53 -12.81 -3.67
CA PHE A 214 -7.74 -12.04 -3.46
C PHE A 214 -8.89 -12.81 -4.10
N THR A 215 -9.91 -13.14 -3.32
CA THR A 215 -11.15 -13.76 -3.82
C THR A 215 -12.31 -12.85 -3.50
N TYR A 216 -13.10 -12.52 -4.51
CA TYR A 216 -14.34 -11.74 -4.40
C TYR A 216 -15.50 -12.62 -4.83
N GLN A 217 -16.42 -12.92 -3.91
CA GLN A 217 -17.67 -13.61 -4.21
C GLN A 217 -18.78 -12.57 -4.31
N PHE A 218 -19.44 -12.48 -5.47
CA PHE A 218 -20.43 -11.45 -5.77
C PHE A 218 -21.83 -11.94 -5.45
N ASP A 219 -22.62 -11.18 -4.69
CA ASP A 219 -24.02 -11.46 -4.40
C ASP A 219 -24.90 -10.24 -4.73
N ARG A 220 -26.21 -10.47 -4.89
CA ARG A 220 -27.24 -9.43 -5.10
C ARG A 220 -26.88 -8.38 -6.16
N LEU A 221 -26.56 -8.87 -7.36
CA LEU A 221 -26.14 -7.98 -8.45
C LEU A 221 -27.27 -7.03 -8.87
N LYS A 222 -26.89 -5.77 -9.10
CA LYS A 222 -27.70 -4.75 -9.77
C LYS A 222 -27.05 -4.38 -11.09
N LEU A 223 -27.83 -4.26 -12.16
CA LEU A 223 -27.30 -4.09 -13.52
C LEU A 223 -27.71 -2.75 -14.13
N GLY A 224 -26.82 -2.17 -14.94
CA GLY A 224 -27.12 -0.99 -15.75
C GLY A 224 -27.68 0.17 -14.93
N SER A 225 -28.91 0.58 -15.23
CA SER A 225 -29.59 1.71 -14.57
C SER A 225 -29.94 1.47 -13.10
N GLU A 226 -29.92 0.22 -12.63
CA GLU A 226 -30.12 -0.10 -11.21
C GLU A 226 -28.91 0.26 -10.34
N VAL A 227 -27.73 0.48 -10.96
CA VAL A 227 -26.51 0.92 -10.26
C VAL A 227 -26.60 2.42 -9.98
N PRO A 228 -26.73 2.84 -8.70
CA PRO A 228 -26.80 4.25 -8.35
C PRO A 228 -25.54 4.99 -8.79
N GLU A 229 -25.72 6.09 -9.50
CA GLU A 229 -24.62 6.89 -10.05
C GLU A 229 -23.67 7.40 -8.95
N GLN A 230 -24.21 7.72 -7.78
CA GLN A 230 -23.46 8.26 -6.65
C GLN A 230 -22.39 7.29 -6.12
N LEU A 231 -22.50 5.98 -6.41
CA LEU A 231 -21.50 4.99 -6.01
C LEU A 231 -20.21 5.11 -6.81
N LEU A 232 -20.30 5.64 -8.03
CA LEU A 232 -19.20 5.77 -8.99
C LEU A 232 -18.83 7.24 -9.24
N GLN A 233 -19.31 8.16 -8.39
CA GLN A 233 -18.92 9.56 -8.42
C GLN A 233 -17.90 9.87 -7.32
N LYS A 234 -17.04 10.85 -7.58
CA LYS A 234 -16.11 11.39 -6.58
C LYS A 234 -16.91 12.03 -5.44
N PRO A 235 -16.78 11.57 -4.18
CA PRO A 235 -17.46 12.21 -3.07
C PRO A 235 -16.78 13.53 -2.70
N GLN A 236 -17.55 14.51 -2.22
CA GLN A 236 -17.05 15.87 -1.92
C GLN A 236 -15.89 15.91 -0.92
N ILE A 237 -15.81 14.93 -0.01
CA ILE A 237 -14.69 14.79 0.92
C ILE A 237 -13.33 14.60 0.23
N CYS A 238 -13.32 14.22 -1.05
CA CYS A 238 -12.11 14.08 -1.87
C CYS A 238 -11.66 15.39 -2.55
N ASP A 239 -12.46 16.46 -2.47
CA ASP A 239 -12.14 17.74 -3.11
C ASP A 239 -11.25 18.65 -2.26
N SER A 240 -11.01 18.29 -0.99
CA SER A 240 -10.20 19.08 -0.08
C SER A 240 -9.39 18.19 0.87
N PHE A 241 -8.35 18.78 1.44
CA PHE A 241 -7.67 18.15 2.56
C PHE A 241 -8.48 18.30 3.82
N ALA A 242 -8.44 17.26 4.64
CA ALA A 242 -9.11 17.30 5.91
C ALA A 242 -8.42 18.33 6.84
N PRO A 243 -9.19 19.18 7.54
CA PRO A 243 -8.63 20.28 8.33
C PRO A 243 -7.82 19.77 9.53
N ALA A 244 -6.97 20.66 10.06
CA ALA A 244 -6.22 20.39 11.28
C ALA A 244 -7.16 20.02 12.44
N CYS A 245 -6.75 19.05 13.25
CA CYS A 245 -7.50 18.61 14.42
C CYS A 245 -7.79 19.75 15.39
N GLU A 246 -9.07 20.08 15.56
CA GLU A 246 -9.52 21.19 16.41
C GLU A 246 -9.17 20.97 17.89
N ASN A 247 -9.18 19.72 18.36
CA ASN A 247 -8.82 19.39 19.74
C ASN A 247 -7.32 19.60 20.05
N GLY A 248 -6.49 19.82 19.03
CA GLY A 248 -5.08 20.19 19.18
C GLY A 248 -4.81 21.69 19.07
N ARG A 249 -5.79 22.51 18.71
CA ARG A 249 -5.56 23.95 18.48
C ARG A 249 -5.39 24.71 19.78
N GLY A 250 -4.40 25.59 19.82
CA GLY A 250 -4.10 26.41 21.00
C GLY A 250 -3.46 25.64 22.15
N LEU A 251 -3.16 24.34 21.97
CA LEU A 251 -2.44 23.55 22.96
C LEU A 251 -0.94 23.69 22.78
N ASP A 252 -0.21 23.54 23.89
CA ASP A 252 1.25 23.49 23.88
C ASP A 252 1.74 22.31 23.01
N PRO A 253 2.91 22.45 22.35
CA PRO A 253 3.54 21.34 21.64
C PRO A 253 3.77 20.16 22.60
N VAL A 254 3.66 18.95 22.06
CA VAL A 254 3.85 17.72 22.83
C VAL A 254 5.16 17.04 22.43
N PRO A 255 5.90 16.44 23.38
CA PRO A 255 7.05 15.62 23.05
C PRO A 255 6.60 14.34 22.34
N LEU A 256 7.36 13.91 21.35
CA LEU A 256 7.18 12.63 20.67
C LEU A 256 8.52 11.89 20.60
N ASP A 257 8.53 10.66 21.10
CA ASP A 257 9.59 9.70 20.82
C ASP A 257 9.25 8.98 19.51
N ALA A 258 9.95 9.38 18.45
CA ALA A 258 9.74 8.92 17.09
C ALA A 258 10.82 7.91 16.68
N TYR A 259 10.40 6.92 15.90
CA TYR A 259 11.25 5.88 15.34
C TYR A 259 11.14 5.88 13.81
N ILE A 260 12.24 5.64 13.10
CA ILE A 260 12.30 5.62 11.63
C ILE A 260 13.22 4.51 11.13
N PHE A 261 12.79 3.84 10.05
CA PHE A 261 13.53 2.76 9.40
C PHE A 261 14.19 3.33 8.15
N HIS A 262 15.51 3.29 8.05
CA HIS A 262 16.21 4.00 6.98
C HIS A 262 17.42 3.21 6.46
N PRO A 263 17.89 3.52 5.23
CA PRO A 263 18.98 2.79 4.60
C PRO A 263 20.31 3.00 5.34
N GLY A 264 20.59 4.22 5.79
CA GLY A 264 21.82 4.54 6.53
C GLY A 264 23.08 4.55 5.65
N MET A 265 22.90 4.75 4.34
CA MET A 265 23.95 4.77 3.33
C MET A 265 24.63 6.14 3.21
N SER A 266 23.93 7.21 3.58
CA SER A 266 24.41 8.60 3.51
C SER A 266 24.04 9.40 4.76
N VAL A 267 24.54 10.63 4.89
CA VAL A 267 24.16 11.56 5.97
C VAL A 267 22.71 12.03 5.78
N GLU A 268 22.29 12.14 4.52
CA GLU A 268 20.95 12.53 4.10
C GLU A 268 19.89 11.55 4.60
N ASP A 269 20.21 10.26 4.72
CA ASP A 269 19.30 9.24 5.28
C ASP A 269 18.92 9.47 6.75
N TYR A 270 19.62 10.36 7.46
CA TYR A 270 19.30 10.75 8.84
C TYR A 270 18.41 12.00 8.91
N ASN A 271 18.15 12.64 7.78
CA ASN A 271 17.20 13.75 7.69
C ASN A 271 15.77 13.19 7.62
N ILE A 272 14.99 13.47 8.67
CA ILE A 272 13.58 13.03 8.76
C ILE A 272 12.59 14.04 8.17
N GLU A 273 13.07 15.08 7.48
CA GLU A 273 12.21 15.92 6.63
C GLU A 273 11.60 15.11 5.50
N ASP A 274 10.31 15.30 5.26
CA ASP A 274 9.54 14.57 4.25
C ASP A 274 9.65 13.04 4.41
N GLN A 275 9.74 12.59 5.67
CA GLN A 275 9.70 11.17 6.06
C GLN A 275 8.48 10.87 6.93
N ASN A 276 8.10 9.60 6.93
CA ASN A 276 7.19 9.03 7.91
C ASN A 276 8.02 8.52 9.07
N VAL A 277 7.58 8.86 10.27
CA VAL A 277 8.06 8.29 11.52
C VAL A 277 6.88 7.68 12.25
N ALA A 278 7.13 6.93 13.31
CA ALA A 278 6.06 6.44 14.15
C ALA A 278 6.46 6.46 15.62
N ASP A 279 5.46 6.46 16.51
CA ASP A 279 5.72 6.15 17.91
C ASP A 279 6.13 4.67 18.07
N LEU A 280 6.52 4.27 19.29
CA LEU A 280 7.00 2.91 19.56
C LEU A 280 6.04 1.82 19.08
N ALA A 281 4.74 2.00 19.29
CA ALA A 281 3.72 1.02 18.92
C ALA A 281 3.52 0.98 17.40
N GLY A 282 3.38 2.16 16.77
CA GLY A 282 3.15 2.28 15.34
C GLY A 282 4.34 1.77 14.54
N TYR A 283 5.54 1.94 15.08
CA TYR A 283 6.76 1.51 14.46
C TYR A 283 7.01 0.00 14.63
N ALA A 284 6.71 -0.57 15.80
CA ALA A 284 6.73 -2.02 15.98
C ALA A 284 5.76 -2.73 15.02
N ALA A 285 4.54 -2.19 14.87
CA ALA A 285 3.56 -2.68 13.91
C ALA A 285 4.10 -2.60 12.47
N PHE A 286 4.72 -1.49 12.08
CA PHE A 286 5.33 -1.33 10.77
C PHE A 286 6.41 -2.38 10.48
N ILE A 287 7.41 -2.55 11.36
CA ILE A 287 8.49 -3.52 11.15
C ILE A 287 7.92 -4.95 11.06
N CYS A 288 6.98 -5.30 11.93
CA CYS A 288 6.37 -6.62 11.92
C CYS A 288 5.70 -6.92 10.59
N MET A 289 4.89 -5.98 10.09
CA MET A 289 4.14 -6.16 8.86
C MET A 289 5.05 -6.15 7.63
N ASP A 290 5.99 -5.20 7.56
CA ASP A 290 6.99 -5.15 6.48
C ASP A 290 7.75 -6.48 6.37
N TRP A 291 8.18 -7.04 7.50
CA TRP A 291 8.92 -8.30 7.48
C TRP A 291 8.06 -9.52 7.18
N LEU A 292 6.88 -9.63 7.82
CA LEU A 292 5.96 -10.75 7.56
C LEU A 292 5.56 -10.81 6.08
N PHE A 293 5.42 -9.65 5.45
CA PHE A 293 5.07 -9.52 4.05
C PHE A 293 6.26 -9.56 3.10
N HIS A 294 7.48 -9.61 3.64
CA HIS A 294 8.74 -9.57 2.89
C HIS A 294 8.83 -8.34 1.97
N GLU A 295 8.46 -7.17 2.49
CA GLU A 295 8.39 -5.91 1.74
C GLU A 295 9.74 -5.18 1.68
N SER A 296 10.54 -5.13 2.76
CA SER A 296 11.86 -4.46 2.78
C SER A 296 12.77 -4.75 1.57
N PRO A 297 13.00 -6.03 1.14
CA PRO A 297 13.84 -6.31 -0.02
C PRO A 297 13.23 -5.85 -1.35
N ARG A 298 11.91 -5.60 -1.40
CA ARG A 298 11.15 -5.28 -2.61
C ARG A 298 11.11 -3.79 -2.92
N LEU A 299 11.05 -2.96 -1.88
CA LEU A 299 10.89 -1.52 -2.05
C LEU A 299 12.20 -0.81 -2.41
N GLY A 300 13.31 -1.57 -2.53
CA GLY A 300 14.64 -1.01 -2.81
C GLY A 300 15.19 -0.13 -1.69
N HIS A 301 14.51 -0.08 -0.53
CA HIS A 301 14.90 0.77 0.57
C HIS A 301 16.14 0.27 1.31
N ASN A 302 16.48 -1.01 1.16
CA ASN A 302 17.65 -1.63 1.81
C ASN A 302 17.84 -1.13 3.24
N TYR A 303 16.76 -1.14 4.03
CA TYR A 303 16.77 -0.54 5.33
C TYR A 303 17.75 -1.30 6.23
N THR A 304 18.84 -0.65 6.67
CA THR A 304 19.85 -1.29 7.52
C THR A 304 19.84 -0.76 8.95
N LEU A 305 19.30 0.44 9.16
CA LEU A 305 19.37 1.15 10.44
C LEU A 305 17.99 1.57 10.93
N ILE A 306 17.84 1.58 12.26
CA ILE A 306 16.68 2.13 12.95
C ILE A 306 17.17 3.26 13.84
N SER A 307 16.58 4.44 13.70
CA SER A 307 16.90 5.60 14.54
C SER A 307 15.74 5.99 15.44
N ARG A 308 16.06 6.42 16.67
CA ARG A 308 15.11 7.03 17.61
C ARG A 308 15.40 8.52 17.76
N TYR A 309 14.37 9.34 17.64
CA TYR A 309 14.40 10.79 17.78
C TYR A 309 13.49 11.24 18.91
N SER A 310 13.88 12.31 19.60
CA SER A 310 12.99 13.11 20.43
C SER A 310 12.59 14.35 19.65
N LEU A 311 11.28 14.51 19.45
CA LEU A 311 10.67 15.61 18.71
C LEU A 311 9.78 16.44 19.63
N GLU A 312 9.53 17.69 19.26
CA GLU A 312 8.37 18.45 19.72
C GLU A 312 7.44 18.69 18.54
N ILE A 313 6.15 18.39 18.69
CA ILE A 313 5.17 18.48 17.61
C ILE A 313 3.91 19.22 18.07
N SER A 314 3.29 19.97 17.16
CA SER A 314 1.96 20.54 17.39
C SER A 314 0.91 19.42 17.42
N PRO A 315 0.01 19.38 18.42
CA PRO A 315 -1.07 18.40 18.46
C PRO A 315 -2.21 18.72 17.47
N SER A 316 -2.14 19.84 16.74
CA SER A 316 -3.08 20.21 15.67
C SER A 316 -2.79 19.43 14.37
N PHE A 317 -2.91 18.10 14.43
CA PHE A 317 -2.51 17.22 13.34
C PHE A 317 -3.33 17.43 12.06
N GLY A 318 -2.64 17.37 10.92
CA GLY A 318 -3.24 17.34 9.60
C GLY A 318 -3.54 15.92 9.11
N GLN A 319 -4.05 15.82 7.89
CA GLN A 319 -4.23 14.55 7.21
C GLN A 319 -2.89 13.89 6.88
N TYR A 320 -2.65 12.68 7.39
CA TYR A 320 -1.50 11.88 7.02
C TYR A 320 -1.51 11.47 5.55
N ARG A 321 -0.35 11.57 4.94
CA ARG A 321 -0.01 11.02 3.62
C ARG A 321 1.34 10.32 3.72
N PRO A 322 1.52 9.19 3.02
CA PRO A 322 2.83 8.54 2.98
C PRO A 322 3.91 9.49 2.43
N CYS A 323 4.95 9.72 3.22
CA CYS A 323 6.21 10.32 2.80
C CYS A 323 7.37 9.40 3.12
N ASN A 324 7.98 8.76 2.14
CA ASN A 324 9.15 7.92 2.38
C ASN A 324 10.24 8.30 1.35
N GLY A 325 10.43 9.60 1.13
CA GLY A 325 11.27 10.13 0.07
C GLY A 325 12.74 10.12 0.46
N TYR A 326 13.48 9.01 0.26
CA TYR A 326 14.93 9.04 0.42
C TYR A 326 15.56 9.68 -0.83
N PRO A 327 16.34 10.78 -0.69
CA PRO A 327 16.87 11.51 -1.85
C PRO A 327 17.85 10.66 -2.68
N ASP A 328 18.51 9.71 -2.03
CA ASP A 328 19.55 8.86 -2.65
C ASP A 328 19.01 7.53 -3.18
N THR A 329 17.70 7.24 -3.05
CA THR A 329 17.13 6.09 -3.77
C THR A 329 17.11 6.37 -5.26
N ILE A 330 17.19 5.33 -6.08
CA ILE A 330 17.06 5.43 -7.53
C ILE A 330 15.83 4.62 -7.95
N PRO A 331 14.73 5.27 -8.39
CA PRO A 331 14.54 6.73 -8.50
C PRO A 331 14.46 7.43 -7.12
N PRO A 332 14.70 8.75 -7.06
CA PRO A 332 14.55 9.52 -5.82
C PRO A 332 13.15 9.26 -5.25
N GLY A 333 13.09 8.97 -3.95
CA GLY A 333 11.83 8.66 -3.32
C GLY A 333 10.85 9.83 -3.50
N PRO A 334 9.54 9.56 -3.62
CA PRO A 334 8.56 10.62 -3.86
C PRO A 334 8.62 11.65 -2.72
N SER A 335 8.64 12.94 -3.08
CA SER A 335 8.34 13.99 -2.11
C SER A 335 6.94 13.76 -1.54
N CYS A 336 6.72 14.21 -0.30
CA CYS A 336 5.44 14.09 0.36
C CYS A 336 4.26 14.39 -0.58
N VAL A 337 3.36 13.40 -0.77
CA VAL A 337 2.10 13.65 -1.49
C VAL A 337 1.34 14.69 -0.66
N PRO A 338 0.97 15.86 -1.23
CA PRO A 338 0.54 16.97 -0.40
C PRO A 338 -0.76 16.63 0.32
N GLY A 339 -0.71 16.66 1.65
CA GLY A 339 -1.78 17.23 2.49
C GLY A 339 -1.54 18.72 2.65
N ASP A 340 -1.88 19.32 3.80
CA ASP A 340 -1.33 20.64 4.13
C ASP A 340 0.19 20.49 4.38
N PRO A 341 1.07 21.09 3.55
CA PRO A 341 2.52 20.88 3.64
C PRO A 341 3.14 21.49 4.91
N ARG A 342 2.35 22.15 5.74
CA ARG A 342 2.80 22.79 6.97
C ARG A 342 2.47 21.97 8.22
N LEU A 343 1.55 21.01 8.13
CA LEU A 343 1.02 20.30 9.30
C LEU A 343 1.60 18.90 9.39
N VAL A 344 2.00 18.48 10.59
CA VAL A 344 2.31 17.07 10.88
C VAL A 344 1.05 16.24 10.60
N GLY A 345 1.13 15.33 9.64
CA GLY A 345 0.06 14.37 9.39
C GLY A 345 0.10 13.26 10.45
N ARG A 346 -1.07 12.79 10.91
CA ARG A 346 -1.15 11.67 11.86
C ARG A 346 -2.16 10.63 11.42
N GLU A 347 -1.85 9.35 11.61
CA GLU A 347 -2.79 8.26 11.34
C GLU A 347 -2.45 7.02 12.16
N ALA A 348 -3.43 6.16 12.42
CA ALA A 348 -3.11 4.81 12.85
C ALA A 348 -2.41 4.03 11.71
N PRO A 349 -1.46 3.15 12.03
CA PRO A 349 -0.81 2.30 11.04
C PRO A 349 -1.81 1.59 10.14
N PHE A 350 -1.52 1.55 8.83
CA PHE A 350 -2.34 0.86 7.83
C PHE A 350 -3.81 1.31 7.78
N SER A 351 -4.09 2.54 8.21
CA SER A 351 -5.44 3.08 8.30
C SER A 351 -6.36 2.24 9.20
N ALA A 352 -5.80 1.54 10.18
CA ALA A 352 -6.54 0.67 11.08
C ALA A 352 -7.53 1.45 11.96
N GLY A 353 -8.63 0.80 12.32
CA GLY A 353 -9.65 1.35 13.21
C GLY A 353 -10.79 2.08 12.49
N GLU A 354 -11.83 2.39 13.26
CA GLU A 354 -12.98 3.15 12.78
C GLU A 354 -12.72 4.66 12.93
N GLY A 355 -13.14 5.43 11.93
CA GLY A 355 -13.12 6.88 12.03
C GLY A 355 -11.79 7.55 11.70
N GLU A 356 -11.80 8.85 11.97
CA GLU A 356 -10.66 9.75 11.84
C GLU A 356 -9.74 9.62 13.07
N LEU A 357 -8.88 8.58 13.11
CA LEU A 357 -7.95 8.42 14.22
C LEU A 357 -6.86 9.52 14.28
N ARG A 358 -6.74 10.36 13.25
CA ARG A 358 -5.80 11.49 13.25
C ARG A 358 -6.06 12.49 14.37
N CYS A 359 -7.27 12.57 14.91
CA CYS A 359 -7.61 13.44 16.05
C CYS A 359 -7.83 12.67 17.37
N ALA A 360 -7.68 11.34 17.38
CA ALA A 360 -7.84 10.55 18.58
C ALA A 360 -6.72 10.81 19.60
N ALA A 361 -7.02 10.64 20.90
CA ALA A 361 -6.01 10.76 21.95
C ALA A 361 -5.01 9.58 21.93
N GLY A 362 -5.44 8.41 21.46
CA GLY A 362 -4.66 7.18 21.45
C GLY A 362 -5.11 6.22 20.35
N SER A 363 -4.26 5.25 20.04
CA SER A 363 -4.52 4.15 19.13
C SER A 363 -3.87 2.90 19.71
N PRO A 364 -4.52 1.73 19.68
CA PRO A 364 -3.93 0.47 20.15
C PRO A 364 -2.72 0.02 19.31
N LEU A 365 -2.56 0.56 18.10
CA LEU A 365 -1.37 0.38 17.26
C LEU A 365 -0.38 1.54 17.38
N GLY A 366 -0.65 2.53 18.22
CA GLY A 366 0.04 3.81 18.13
C GLY A 366 -0.27 4.54 16.82
N PHE A 367 0.63 5.45 16.46
CA PHE A 367 0.46 6.35 15.33
C PHE A 367 1.69 6.41 14.44
N TRP A 368 1.40 6.59 13.15
CA TRP A 368 2.34 7.09 12.16
C TRP A 368 2.19 8.61 12.04
N TYR A 369 3.32 9.25 11.78
CA TYR A 369 3.44 10.69 11.65
C TYR A 369 4.16 11.03 10.35
N GLN A 370 3.56 11.92 9.59
CA GLN A 370 4.16 12.51 8.40
C GLN A 370 4.84 13.81 8.80
N LEU A 371 6.14 13.95 8.54
CA LEU A 371 6.92 15.14 8.91
C LEU A 371 7.23 16.01 7.68
N PRO A 372 6.30 16.83 7.19
CA PRO A 372 6.55 17.61 5.99
C PRO A 372 7.60 18.68 6.24
N LYS A 373 8.50 18.88 5.29
CA LYS A 373 9.56 19.89 5.36
C LYS A 373 9.01 21.30 5.58
N GLY A 374 7.89 21.64 4.95
CA GLY A 374 7.21 22.93 5.12
C GLY A 374 6.66 23.16 6.54
N GLY A 375 6.55 22.11 7.35
CA GLY A 375 6.18 22.15 8.77
C GLY A 375 7.36 22.28 9.74
N ARG A 376 8.60 22.14 9.26
CA ARG A 376 9.79 22.08 10.13
C ARG A 376 10.12 23.48 10.66
N CYS A 377 10.29 23.56 11.98
CA CYS A 377 10.81 24.77 12.62
C CYS A 377 12.29 24.98 12.27
N SER A 378 12.69 26.25 12.16
CA SER A 378 14.11 26.61 12.03
C SER A 378 14.92 26.10 13.23
N THR A 379 16.21 25.86 13.04
CA THR A 379 17.11 25.41 14.11
C THR A 379 16.98 26.29 15.36
N GLY A 380 16.84 25.66 16.53
CA GLY A 380 16.64 26.34 17.82
C GLY A 380 15.23 26.86 18.08
N HIS A 381 14.33 26.80 17.09
CA HIS A 381 12.93 27.15 17.27
C HIS A 381 12.09 25.91 17.58
N ARG A 382 11.00 26.14 18.32
CA ARG A 382 10.04 25.12 18.73
C ARG A 382 8.65 25.50 18.23
N PRO A 383 7.76 24.53 17.97
CA PRO A 383 6.37 24.85 17.65
C PRO A 383 5.76 25.72 18.75
N SER A 384 4.80 26.58 18.41
CA SER A 384 3.99 27.32 19.39
C SER A 384 2.56 26.79 19.43
N LYS A 385 1.71 27.36 20.29
CA LYS A 385 0.26 27.07 20.34
C LYS A 385 -0.46 27.41 19.03
N GLU A 386 0.12 28.33 18.27
CA GLU A 386 -0.34 28.84 16.97
C GLU A 386 0.44 28.22 15.80
N ALA A 387 1.26 27.19 16.05
CA ALA A 387 2.05 26.47 15.06
C ALA A 387 1.26 26.05 13.82
N TRP A 388 0.00 25.64 14.01
CA TRP A 388 -0.89 25.24 12.93
C TRP A 388 -1.17 26.37 11.92
N ALA A 389 -1.10 27.63 12.36
CA ALA A 389 -1.29 28.81 11.53
C ALA A 389 0.04 29.30 10.95
N THR A 390 1.12 29.29 11.74
CA THR A 390 2.43 29.83 11.36
C THR A 390 3.27 28.89 10.49
N GLY A 391 3.02 27.59 10.57
CA GLY A 391 3.71 26.54 9.81
C GLY A 391 4.96 25.95 10.46
N CYS A 392 5.36 26.39 11.65
CA CYS A 392 6.39 25.69 12.46
C CYS A 392 5.67 24.69 13.37
N THR A 393 5.39 23.49 12.86
CA THR A 393 4.59 22.45 13.54
C THR A 393 5.40 21.31 14.12
N TRP A 394 6.67 21.18 13.77
CA TRP A 394 7.54 20.20 14.41
C TRP A 394 9.01 20.62 14.44
N SER A 395 9.74 20.14 15.43
CA SER A 395 11.19 20.31 15.53
C SER A 395 11.86 19.05 16.08
N VAL A 396 13.09 18.80 15.60
CA VAL A 396 13.96 17.77 16.16
C VAL A 396 14.64 18.36 17.39
N GLN A 397 14.43 17.75 18.56
CA GLN A 397 15.16 18.13 19.76
C GLN A 397 16.52 17.43 19.80
N LYS A 398 16.51 16.11 19.53
CA LYS A 398 17.72 15.28 19.53
C LYS A 398 17.47 13.96 18.81
N ARG A 399 18.47 13.45 18.07
CA ARG A 399 18.54 12.02 17.74
C ARG A 399 19.16 11.28 18.93
N LEU A 400 18.42 10.36 19.52
CA LEU A 400 18.77 9.72 20.78
C LEU A 400 19.75 8.57 20.59
N LYS A 401 19.52 7.71 19.59
CA LYS A 401 20.30 6.51 19.31
C LYS A 401 19.98 5.97 17.92
N THR A 402 20.95 5.31 17.29
CA THR A 402 20.78 4.56 16.04
C THR A 402 21.23 3.12 16.25
N ILE A 403 20.45 2.12 15.82
CA ILE A 403 20.82 0.71 15.95
C ILE A 403 20.84 0.02 14.58
N GLN A 404 21.65 -1.03 14.45
CA GLN A 404 21.57 -1.95 13.32
C GLN A 404 20.25 -2.72 13.37
N GLN A 405 19.49 -2.72 12.29
CA GLN A 405 18.27 -3.52 12.16
C GLN A 405 18.54 -5.00 12.41
N ALA A 406 19.68 -5.51 11.93
CA ALA A 406 20.08 -6.90 12.13
C ALA A 406 20.17 -7.27 13.62
N CYS A 407 20.55 -6.34 14.50
CA CYS A 407 20.55 -6.57 15.94
C CYS A 407 19.12 -6.87 16.45
N LEU A 408 18.16 -6.02 16.10
CA LEU A 408 16.76 -6.23 16.49
C LEU A 408 16.19 -7.54 15.90
N LEU A 409 16.35 -7.73 14.59
CA LEU A 409 15.67 -8.82 13.89
C LEU A 409 16.30 -10.19 14.11
N ARG A 410 17.63 -10.28 14.21
CA ARG A 410 18.35 -11.55 14.33
C ARG A 410 18.68 -11.91 15.78
N ASN A 411 19.04 -10.93 16.61
CA ASN A 411 19.56 -11.21 17.94
C ASN A 411 18.48 -11.18 19.03
N HIS A 412 17.35 -10.51 18.79
CA HIS A 412 16.33 -10.25 19.81
C HIS A 412 14.97 -10.88 19.53
N ASN A 413 14.93 -11.93 18.71
CA ASN A 413 13.71 -12.71 18.42
C ASN A 413 12.51 -11.88 17.93
N PHE A 414 12.74 -10.64 17.47
CA PHE A 414 11.68 -9.69 17.13
C PHE A 414 10.67 -10.28 16.15
N LEU A 415 11.15 -11.01 15.14
CA LEU A 415 10.30 -11.64 14.13
C LEU A 415 9.41 -12.76 14.67
N GLN A 416 9.90 -13.48 15.67
CA GLN A 416 9.12 -14.52 16.34
C GLN A 416 8.02 -13.88 17.19
N TYR A 417 8.34 -12.76 17.85
CA TYR A 417 7.34 -11.94 18.54
C TYR A 417 6.30 -11.38 17.57
N CYS A 418 6.68 -10.85 16.41
CA CYS A 418 5.74 -10.38 15.40
C CYS A 418 4.76 -11.47 14.98
N LYS A 419 5.25 -12.68 14.69
CA LYS A 419 4.40 -13.82 14.33
C LYS A 419 3.44 -14.18 15.47
N ALA A 420 3.95 -14.26 16.70
CA ALA A 420 3.14 -14.61 17.86
C ALA A 420 2.11 -13.52 18.18
N ASP A 421 2.46 -12.25 18.02
CA ASP A 421 1.58 -11.09 18.23
C ASP A 421 0.43 -11.09 17.22
N VAL A 422 0.72 -11.35 15.94
CA VAL A 422 -0.32 -11.46 14.90
C VAL A 422 -1.21 -12.69 15.10
N LEU A 423 -0.64 -13.85 15.44
CA LEU A 423 -1.41 -15.09 15.59
C LEU A 423 -2.30 -15.10 16.85
N GLU A 424 -1.87 -14.43 17.92
CA GLU A 424 -2.64 -14.35 19.16
C GLU A 424 -3.65 -13.20 19.19
N ASP A 425 -3.62 -12.32 18.19
CA ASP A 425 -4.62 -11.29 17.98
C ASP A 425 -4.72 -10.28 19.15
N LYS A 426 -3.58 -9.94 19.75
CA LYS A 426 -3.48 -9.06 20.94
C LYS A 426 -2.68 -7.78 20.67
N GLY A 427 -2.48 -7.42 19.42
CA GLY A 427 -1.60 -6.33 19.01
C GLY A 427 -0.12 -6.65 19.22
N PHE A 428 0.75 -5.63 19.09
CA PHE A 428 2.21 -5.81 18.94
C PHE A 428 2.99 -5.69 20.26
N GLY A 429 2.40 -6.09 21.39
CA GLY A 429 2.95 -5.82 22.72
C GLY A 429 4.32 -6.47 22.99
N ARG A 430 4.60 -7.67 22.47
CA ARG A 430 5.92 -8.31 22.65
C ARG A 430 6.96 -7.66 21.77
N SER A 431 6.58 -7.40 20.53
CA SER A 431 7.42 -6.73 19.54
C SER A 431 7.82 -5.33 20.03
N MET A 432 6.87 -4.56 20.57
CA MET A 432 7.11 -3.26 21.21
C MET A 432 8.16 -3.33 22.33
N LYS A 433 8.04 -4.31 23.24
CA LYS A 433 9.00 -4.49 24.34
C LYS A 433 10.40 -4.83 23.84
N ALA A 434 10.50 -5.66 22.79
CA ALA A 434 11.79 -6.00 22.19
C ALA A 434 12.43 -4.78 21.52
N LEU A 435 11.64 -3.95 20.81
CA LEU A 435 12.11 -2.70 20.23
C LEU A 435 12.55 -1.70 21.31
N GLU A 436 11.76 -1.55 22.38
CA GLU A 436 12.10 -0.70 23.51
C GLU A 436 13.42 -1.13 24.17
N ALA A 437 13.59 -2.43 24.44
CA ALA A 437 14.82 -2.98 25.02
C ALA A 437 16.05 -2.72 24.15
N ALA A 438 15.92 -2.87 22.82
CA ALA A 438 17.00 -2.60 21.88
C ALA A 438 17.50 -1.15 21.96
N PHE A 439 16.60 -0.20 22.24
CA PHE A 439 16.95 1.21 22.42
C PHE A 439 17.37 1.56 23.86
N ALA A 440 16.90 0.85 24.88
CA ALA A 440 17.15 1.15 26.29
C ALA A 440 18.56 0.80 26.77
N SER A 441 19.25 -0.17 26.15
CA SER A 441 20.59 -0.61 26.55
C SER A 441 21.48 -0.92 25.35
N GLU A 442 22.79 -0.90 25.53
CA GLU A 442 23.77 -1.46 24.57
C GLU A 442 24.11 -2.93 24.88
N ASP A 443 23.76 -3.42 26.07
CA ASP A 443 24.03 -4.79 26.49
C ASP A 443 23.06 -5.77 25.82
N SER A 444 23.59 -6.56 24.89
CA SER A 444 22.84 -7.59 24.17
C SER A 444 22.20 -8.65 25.06
N SER A 445 22.74 -8.91 26.26
CA SER A 445 22.15 -9.87 27.20
C SER A 445 20.85 -9.36 27.84
N LEU A 446 20.65 -8.04 27.82
CA LEU A 446 19.42 -7.36 28.28
C LEU A 446 18.46 -7.05 27.14
N GLY A 447 18.71 -7.56 25.93
CA GLY A 447 17.95 -7.21 24.73
C GLY A 447 18.41 -5.92 24.05
N GLY A 448 19.52 -5.33 24.50
CA GLY A 448 20.07 -4.08 23.98
C GLY A 448 20.76 -4.22 22.62
N CYS A 449 20.86 -3.09 21.91
CA CYS A 449 21.65 -2.97 20.69
C CYS A 449 22.64 -1.82 20.83
N ALA A 450 23.87 -1.98 20.36
CA ALA A 450 24.87 -0.90 20.39
C ALA A 450 24.41 0.30 19.56
N ASP A 451 24.71 1.52 20.02
CA ASP A 451 24.56 2.70 19.18
C ASP A 451 25.62 2.68 18.07
N VAL A 452 25.20 2.84 16.81
CA VAL A 452 26.14 2.94 15.68
C VAL A 452 26.53 4.38 15.36
N GLY A 453 25.96 5.36 16.06
CA GLY A 453 26.30 6.77 15.88
C GLY A 453 25.80 7.37 14.56
N GLU A 454 26.34 8.53 14.21
CA GLU A 454 26.20 9.13 12.87
C GLU A 454 27.26 8.56 11.93
N PRO A 455 27.01 8.55 10.61
CA PRO A 455 28.11 8.49 9.67
C PRO A 455 29.00 9.68 10.01
N VAL A 456 30.25 9.42 10.35
CA VAL A 456 31.25 10.49 10.43
C VAL A 456 31.24 11.09 9.04
N ALA A 457 30.81 12.35 8.92
CA ALA A 457 30.92 13.08 7.66
C ALA A 457 32.37 12.86 7.23
N GLN A 458 32.57 12.12 6.14
CA GLN A 458 33.90 12.01 5.57
C GLN A 458 34.23 13.44 5.21
N ASP A 459 35.03 14.09 6.07
CA ASP A 459 35.64 15.35 5.75
C ASP A 459 36.15 15.14 4.34
N SER A 460 35.65 15.96 3.42
CA SER A 460 36.15 16.00 2.07
C SER A 460 37.58 16.51 2.20
N GLU A 461 38.49 15.63 2.63
CA GLU A 461 39.91 15.77 2.45
C GLU A 461 40.03 15.92 0.96
N SER A 462 40.12 17.20 0.56
CA SER A 462 40.53 17.66 -0.74
C SER A 462 41.69 16.77 -1.13
N MET A 463 41.41 15.81 -2.00
CA MET A 463 42.40 15.02 -2.69
C MET A 463 43.11 16.05 -3.58
N VAL A 464 44.05 16.78 -2.97
CA VAL A 464 45.00 17.62 -3.67
C VAL A 464 45.85 16.62 -4.43
N VAL A 465 45.44 16.38 -5.67
CA VAL A 465 46.29 15.74 -6.66
C VAL A 465 47.47 16.69 -6.84
N VAL A 466 48.58 16.36 -6.18
CA VAL A 466 49.87 17.05 -6.37
C VAL A 466 50.46 16.64 -7.71
#